data_AF-A0A971G990-F1
#
_entry.id   AF-A0A971G990-F1
#
_cell.length_a   1.000
_cell.length_b   1.000
_cell.length_c   1.000
_cell.angle_alpha   90.00
_cell.angle_beta   90.00
_cell.angle_gamma   90.00
#
_symmetry.space_group_name_H-M   'P 1'
#
loop_
_entity.id
_entity.type
_entity.pdbx_description
1 polymer ?
#
loop_
_entity_poly.entity_id
_entity_poly.type
_entity_poly.pdbx_seq_one_letter_code
_entity_poly.pdbx_strand_id
1 'polypeptide(L)'
;MGWFFIFISIIMVILLAGVQVSRVYPIWSKLPEDPYAGASMEQFISLVERGKVTVDVAGIYETHSAMIYKNGERYLLAEKFPVDIEVIEGDVLEIWVFEENPGASLIVKDTGENFRLKYSRTSLPLEKGLHRIGKVIYATDRKK
;
A
#
# COMPACT_ATOMS: atom_id res chain seq x y z
N MET A 1 -42.00 -64.76 -8.54
CA MET A 1 -40.61 -64.24 -8.57
C MET A 1 -40.45 -62.94 -9.37
N GLY A 2 -41.07 -62.77 -10.54
CA GLY A 2 -40.88 -61.55 -11.37
C GLY A 2 -41.26 -60.22 -10.69
N TRP A 3 -42.32 -60.20 -9.88
CA TRP A 3 -42.77 -58.96 -9.21
C TRP A 3 -41.76 -58.41 -8.19
N PHE A 4 -41.00 -59.29 -7.55
CA PHE A 4 -39.93 -58.91 -6.61
C PHE A 4 -38.79 -58.18 -7.31
N PHE A 5 -38.40 -58.64 -8.51
CA PHE A 5 -37.37 -57.97 -9.32
C PHE A 5 -37.83 -56.60 -9.83
N ILE A 6 -39.10 -56.46 -10.19
CA ILE A 6 -39.69 -55.17 -10.58
C ILE A 6 -39.63 -54.19 -9.41
N PHE A 7 -39.98 -54.65 -8.20
CA PHE A 7 -39.94 -53.82 -6.99
C PHE A 7 -38.51 -53.34 -6.67
N ILE A 8 -37.51 -54.23 -6.73
CA ILE A 8 -36.11 -53.87 -6.53
C ILE A 8 -35.62 -52.88 -7.60
N SER A 9 -36.04 -53.08 -8.86
CA SER A 9 -35.67 -52.19 -9.95
C SER A 9 -36.19 -50.77 -9.73
N ILE A 10 -37.44 -50.62 -9.27
CA ILE A 10 -38.03 -49.32 -8.96
C ILE A 10 -37.28 -48.63 -7.82
N ILE A 11 -36.95 -49.36 -6.74
CA ILE A 11 -36.17 -48.81 -5.62
C ILE A 11 -34.80 -48.32 -6.09
N MET A 12 -34.12 -49.09 -6.95
CA MET A 12 -32.82 -48.72 -7.48
C MET A 12 -32.88 -47.42 -8.29
N VAL A 13 -33.92 -47.24 -9.12
CA VAL A 13 -34.13 -46.00 -9.89
C VAL A 13 -34.39 -44.80 -8.99
N ILE A 14 -35.21 -44.96 -7.93
CA ILE A 14 -35.49 -43.88 -6.97
C ILE A 14 -34.22 -43.45 -6.24
N LEU A 15 -33.39 -44.41 -5.80
CA LEU A 15 -32.12 -44.12 -5.13
C LEU A 15 -31.15 -43.39 -6.06
N LEU A 16 -31.02 -43.84 -7.31
CA LEU A 16 -30.17 -43.18 -8.30
C LEU A 16 -30.63 -41.75 -8.57
N ALA A 17 -31.94 -41.54 -8.75
CA ALA A 17 -32.50 -40.21 -8.93
C ALA A 17 -32.25 -39.31 -7.70
N GLY A 18 -32.46 -39.83 -6.49
CA GLY A 18 -32.24 -39.09 -5.25
C GLY A 18 -30.78 -38.64 -5.06
N VAL A 19 -29.82 -39.51 -5.39
CA VAL A 19 -28.38 -39.18 -5.32
C VAL A 19 -28.01 -38.11 -6.35
N GLN A 20 -28.55 -38.19 -7.58
CA GLN A 20 -28.30 -37.18 -8.60
C GLN A 20 -28.88 -35.81 -8.20
N VAL A 21 -30.10 -35.76 -7.65
CA VAL A 21 -30.72 -34.52 -7.18
C VAL A 21 -29.94 -33.92 -6.00
N SER A 22 -29.56 -34.73 -5.02
CA SER A 22 -28.76 -34.30 -3.87
C SER A 22 -27.40 -33.72 -4.26
N ARG A 23 -26.80 -34.25 -5.35
CA ARG A 23 -25.52 -33.78 -5.86
C ARG A 23 -25.63 -32.47 -6.65
N VAL A 24 -26.70 -32.29 -7.42
CA VAL A 24 -26.89 -31.09 -8.27
C VAL A 24 -27.45 -29.93 -7.46
N TYR A 25 -28.37 -30.21 -6.54
CA TYR A 25 -28.97 -29.22 -5.66
C TYR A 25 -28.47 -29.45 -4.24
N PRO A 26 -27.57 -28.60 -3.71
CA PRO A 26 -27.14 -28.71 -2.33
C PRO A 26 -28.25 -28.15 -1.43
N ILE A 27 -29.34 -28.92 -1.28
CA ILE A 27 -30.56 -28.60 -0.53
C ILE A 27 -30.28 -28.28 0.95
N TRP A 28 -29.13 -28.72 1.47
CA TRP A 28 -28.72 -28.52 2.85
C TRP A 28 -27.59 -27.52 3.06
N SER A 29 -26.98 -26.98 2.00
CA SER A 29 -26.08 -25.84 2.16
C SER A 29 -26.92 -24.58 2.04
N LYS A 30 -27.29 -23.99 3.18
CA LYS A 30 -27.46 -22.54 3.22
C LYS A 30 -26.09 -21.98 2.84
N LEU A 31 -25.90 -21.65 1.56
CA LEU A 31 -24.81 -20.79 1.17
C LEU A 31 -25.03 -19.52 2.02
N PRO A 32 -24.09 -19.15 2.90
CA PRO A 32 -24.18 -17.87 3.59
C PRO A 32 -24.37 -16.82 2.49
N GLU A 33 -25.35 -15.94 2.67
CA GLU A 33 -25.58 -14.84 1.73
C GLU A 33 -24.25 -14.14 1.52
N ASP A 34 -23.75 -14.18 0.29
CA ASP A 34 -22.54 -13.47 -0.10
C ASP A 34 -22.89 -11.98 -0.07
N PRO A 35 -22.34 -11.19 0.87
CA PRO A 35 -22.65 -9.76 0.94
C PRO A 35 -22.20 -8.99 -0.31
N TYR A 36 -21.42 -9.62 -1.21
CA TYR A 36 -20.85 -8.98 -2.40
C TYR A 36 -21.43 -9.51 -3.72
N ALA A 37 -22.59 -10.18 -3.70
CA ALA A 37 -23.35 -10.76 -4.81
C ALA A 37 -23.18 -10.11 -6.21
N GLY A 38 -22.03 -10.32 -6.86
CA GLY A 38 -21.72 -9.76 -8.17
C GLY A 38 -21.58 -8.23 -8.23
N ALA A 39 -21.53 -7.54 -7.09
CA ALA A 39 -21.18 -6.12 -7.09
C ALA A 39 -19.73 -5.97 -7.57
N SER A 40 -19.49 -5.07 -8.52
CA SER A 40 -18.12 -4.61 -8.80
C SER A 40 -17.51 -4.25 -7.47
N MET A 41 -16.41 -4.90 -7.07
CA MET A 41 -15.64 -4.47 -5.91
C MET A 41 -15.46 -2.96 -6.07
N GLU A 42 -16.11 -2.16 -5.22
CA GLU A 42 -15.77 -0.74 -5.15
C GLU A 42 -14.28 -0.74 -4.94
N GLN A 43 -13.56 -0.08 -5.86
CA GLN A 43 -12.12 0.07 -5.73
C GLN A 43 -11.93 0.52 -4.30
N PHE A 44 -11.29 -0.34 -3.50
CA PHE A 44 -10.94 -0.01 -2.14
C PHE A 44 -9.92 1.10 -2.31
N ILE A 45 -10.40 2.33 -2.48
CA ILE A 45 -9.66 3.55 -2.30
C ILE A 45 -9.47 3.51 -0.80
N SER A 46 -8.46 2.74 -0.37
CA SER A 46 -7.83 2.98 0.90
C SER A 46 -7.70 4.49 0.98
N LEU A 47 -8.18 5.11 2.05
CA LEU A 47 -7.95 6.52 2.38
C LEU A 47 -6.45 6.77 2.63
N VAL A 48 -5.62 6.28 1.72
CA VAL A 48 -4.22 6.55 1.57
C VAL A 48 -4.20 7.93 0.94
N GLU A 49 -4.33 8.92 1.81
CA GLU A 49 -4.14 10.30 1.43
C GLU A 49 -2.75 10.42 0.84
N ARG A 50 -2.69 10.94 -0.39
CA ARG A 50 -1.45 11.16 -1.13
C ARG A 50 -1.06 12.62 -0.98
N GLY A 51 0.22 12.85 -0.75
CA GLY A 51 0.81 14.16 -0.57
C GLY A 51 2.08 14.31 -1.37
N LYS A 52 2.66 15.50 -1.25
CA LYS A 52 3.93 15.85 -1.87
C LYS A 52 4.84 16.49 -0.85
N VAL A 53 6.09 16.06 -0.81
CA VAL A 53 7.15 16.67 -0.01
C VAL A 53 8.17 17.23 -0.98
N THR A 54 8.43 18.54 -0.86
CA THR A 54 9.45 19.22 -1.65
C THR A 54 10.70 19.38 -0.81
N VAL A 55 11.78 18.77 -1.26
CA VAL A 55 13.09 18.84 -0.61
C VAL A 55 13.99 19.75 -1.42
N ASP A 56 14.71 20.64 -0.75
CA ASP A 56 15.65 21.58 -1.34
C ASP A 56 17.02 21.47 -0.64
N VAL A 57 18.05 22.08 -1.20
CA VAL A 57 19.38 22.11 -0.59
C VAL A 57 19.83 23.56 -0.38
N ALA A 58 20.29 23.86 0.82
CA ALA A 58 21.04 25.07 1.12
C ALA A 58 22.54 24.78 0.98
N GLY A 59 23.20 25.43 0.04
CA GLY A 59 24.62 25.27 -0.24
C GLY A 59 24.89 24.92 -1.70
N ILE A 60 26.15 24.62 -2.02
CA ILE A 60 26.55 24.16 -3.37
C ILE A 60 26.35 22.66 -3.41
N TYR A 61 25.44 22.19 -4.26
CA TYR A 61 25.17 20.77 -4.45
C TYR A 61 25.85 20.25 -5.70
N GLU A 62 26.61 19.16 -5.58
CA GLU A 62 27.16 18.44 -6.72
C GLU A 62 26.14 17.43 -7.25
N THR A 63 25.87 17.48 -8.56
CA THR A 63 25.01 16.55 -9.29
C THR A 63 25.35 15.09 -8.99
N HIS A 64 24.32 14.26 -8.71
CA HIS A 64 24.44 12.82 -8.44
C HIS A 64 25.17 12.44 -7.15
N SER A 65 25.42 13.39 -6.24
CA SER A 65 26.10 13.12 -4.97
C SER A 65 25.20 12.46 -3.91
N ALA A 66 23.88 12.38 -4.14
CA ALA A 66 22.92 11.80 -3.20
C ALA A 66 21.75 11.05 -3.85
N MET A 67 21.27 10.01 -3.18
CA MET A 67 20.12 9.19 -3.57
C MET A 67 19.04 9.28 -2.51
N ILE A 68 17.80 9.55 -2.92
CA ILE A 68 16.63 9.54 -2.05
C ILE A 68 16.11 8.11 -1.97
N TYR A 69 15.82 7.70 -0.74
CA TYR A 69 15.23 6.44 -0.38
C TYR A 69 13.83 6.66 0.18
N LYS A 70 12.91 5.78 -0.21
CA LYS A 70 11.54 5.74 0.27
C LYS A 70 11.27 4.36 0.83
N ASN A 71 10.93 4.27 2.11
CA ASN A 71 10.69 3.01 2.81
C ASN A 71 11.84 1.99 2.69
N GLY A 72 13.09 2.46 2.61
CA GLY A 72 14.28 1.62 2.43
C GLY A 72 14.56 1.20 0.99
N GLU A 73 13.73 1.61 0.02
CA GLU A 73 13.94 1.35 -1.41
C GLU A 73 14.51 2.59 -2.13
N ARG A 74 15.31 2.35 -3.17
CA ARG A 74 15.87 3.42 -4.01
C ARG A 74 14.73 4.11 -4.77
N TYR A 75 14.54 5.39 -4.51
CA TYR A 75 13.46 6.16 -5.12
C TYR A 75 13.97 7.05 -6.26
N LEU A 76 14.93 7.94 -5.99
CA LEU A 76 15.40 8.91 -6.98
C LEU A 76 16.85 9.31 -6.73
N LEU A 77 17.67 9.29 -7.78
CA LEU A 77 19.01 9.90 -7.75
C LEU A 77 18.85 11.42 -7.88
N ALA A 78 19.33 12.18 -6.90
CA ALA A 78 19.18 13.63 -6.91
C ALA A 78 20.17 14.25 -7.91
N GLU A 79 19.66 14.59 -9.09
CA GLU A 79 20.42 15.32 -10.10
C GLU A 79 20.39 16.82 -9.80
N LYS A 80 19.22 17.35 -9.44
CA LYS A 80 19.01 18.78 -9.20
C LYS A 80 17.97 18.99 -8.10
N PHE A 81 18.23 19.97 -7.23
CA PHE A 81 17.26 20.47 -6.26
C PHE A 81 16.58 21.76 -6.77
N PRO A 82 15.32 22.02 -6.37
CA PRO A 82 14.46 21.21 -5.50
C PRO A 82 13.92 19.95 -6.18
N VAL A 83 13.64 18.92 -5.37
CA VAL A 83 13.07 17.64 -5.79
C VAL A 83 11.71 17.45 -5.14
N ASP A 84 10.78 16.97 -5.96
CA ASP A 84 9.41 16.67 -5.62
C ASP A 84 9.23 15.17 -5.37
N ILE A 85 8.78 14.80 -4.17
CA ILE A 85 8.59 13.40 -3.78
C ILE A 85 7.12 13.16 -3.46
N GLU A 86 6.49 12.21 -4.17
CA GLU A 86 5.14 11.75 -3.86
C GLU A 86 5.18 10.84 -2.63
N VAL A 87 4.36 11.17 -1.63
CA VAL A 87 4.34 10.50 -0.33
C VAL A 87 2.93 10.06 0.05
N ILE A 88 2.89 9.04 0.89
CA ILE A 88 1.70 8.47 1.51
C ILE A 88 1.90 8.52 3.02
N GLU A 89 0.80 8.62 3.79
CA GLU A 89 0.88 8.50 5.24
C GLU A 89 1.62 7.21 5.66
N GLY A 90 2.61 7.36 6.54
CA GLY A 90 3.41 6.26 7.04
C GLY A 90 4.74 6.08 6.31
N ASP A 91 4.93 6.70 5.15
CA ASP A 91 6.18 6.62 4.40
C ASP A 91 7.37 7.17 5.20
N VAL A 92 8.52 6.53 5.07
CA VAL A 92 9.79 6.97 5.64
C VAL A 92 10.69 7.45 4.52
N LEU A 93 11.12 8.71 4.62
CA LEU A 93 12.03 9.33 3.67
C LEU A 93 13.44 9.34 4.26
N GLU A 94 14.39 8.89 3.44
CA GLU A 94 15.81 8.80 3.77
C GLU A 94 16.62 9.34 2.59
N ILE A 95 17.83 9.79 2.86
CA ILE A 95 18.78 10.24 1.85
C ILE A 95 20.12 9.57 2.10
N TRP A 96 20.66 8.96 1.06
CA TRP A 96 22.01 8.41 1.07
C TRP A 96 22.93 9.36 0.30
N VAL A 97 23.85 9.98 1.01
CA VAL A 97 24.90 10.83 0.46
C VAL A 97 26.12 9.96 0.14
N PHE A 98 26.50 9.89 -1.14
CA PHE A 98 27.64 9.10 -1.61
C PHE A 98 28.97 9.83 -1.38
N GLU A 99 28.98 11.14 -1.65
CA GLU A 99 30.13 12.01 -1.54
C GLU A 99 29.84 13.11 -0.53
N GLU A 100 30.72 13.27 0.45
CA GLU A 100 30.57 14.28 1.50
C GLU A 100 30.66 15.67 0.89
N ASN A 101 29.64 16.50 1.12
CA ASN A 101 29.62 17.87 0.63
C ASN A 101 29.59 18.84 1.81
N PRO A 102 30.78 19.21 2.36
CA PRO A 102 30.86 20.04 3.55
C PRO A 102 30.31 21.43 3.26
N GLY A 103 29.22 21.80 3.96
CA GLY A 103 28.56 23.09 3.82
C GLY A 103 27.22 23.04 3.06
N ALA A 104 26.85 21.90 2.47
CA ALA A 104 25.53 21.68 1.92
C ALA A 104 24.62 21.01 2.96
N SER A 105 23.39 21.52 3.10
CA SER A 105 22.38 20.98 4.01
C SER A 105 21.05 20.81 3.29
N LEU A 106 20.46 19.64 3.44
CA LEU A 106 19.12 19.33 2.96
C LEU A 106 18.07 20.03 3.82
N ILE A 107 17.12 20.70 3.19
CA ILE A 107 16.02 21.41 3.84
C ILE A 107 14.70 20.92 3.27
N VAL A 108 13.72 20.69 4.14
CA VAL A 108 12.35 20.47 3.69
C VAL A 108 11.73 21.83 3.39
N LYS A 109 11.53 22.14 2.11
CA LYS A 109 11.03 23.43 1.66
C LYS A 109 9.53 23.55 1.81
N ASP A 110 8.82 22.50 1.42
CA ASP A 110 7.37 22.46 1.47
C ASP A 110 6.88 21.05 1.76
N THR A 111 5.78 20.95 2.49
CA THR A 111 5.07 19.71 2.76
C THR A 111 3.61 19.98 2.49
N GLY A 112 2.97 19.17 1.65
CA GLY A 112 1.57 19.36 1.28
C GLY A 112 0.67 19.56 2.50
N GLU A 113 -0.39 20.36 2.35
CA GLU A 113 -1.17 20.96 3.44
C GLU A 113 -1.61 19.99 4.55
N ASN A 114 -1.88 18.74 4.18
CA ASN A 114 -2.38 17.71 5.10
C ASN A 114 -1.30 16.77 5.66
N PHE A 115 -0.02 17.02 5.39
CA PHE A 115 1.07 16.16 5.82
C PHE A 115 2.06 16.90 6.70
N ARG A 116 2.68 16.17 7.63
CA ARG A 116 3.80 16.64 8.44
C ARG A 116 4.87 15.56 8.45
N LEU A 117 6.12 15.97 8.60
CA LEU A 117 7.24 15.04 8.80
C LEU A 117 7.55 14.94 10.29
N LYS A 118 7.27 13.79 10.89
CA LYS A 118 7.73 13.46 12.24
C LYS A 118 9.25 13.27 12.18
N TYR A 119 9.97 13.97 13.05
CA TYR A 119 11.45 14.02 13.16
C TYR A 119 12.20 14.92 12.15
N SER A 120 11.51 15.88 11.51
CA SER A 120 12.21 16.86 10.66
C SER A 120 13.14 17.74 11.50
N ARG A 121 14.45 17.48 11.48
CA ARG A 121 15.41 18.57 11.61
C ARG A 121 15.22 19.44 10.37
N THR A 122 14.92 20.72 10.54
CA THR A 122 14.63 21.65 9.43
C THR A 122 15.78 21.70 8.42
N SER A 123 17.00 21.41 8.88
CA SER A 123 18.19 21.19 8.08
C SER A 123 18.91 19.90 8.48
N LEU A 124 19.37 19.14 7.49
CA LEU A 124 20.21 17.95 7.65
C LEU A 124 21.52 18.17 6.90
N PRO A 125 22.69 18.12 7.56
CA PRO A 125 23.96 18.25 6.86
C PRO A 125 24.16 17.07 5.89
N LEU A 126 24.66 17.33 4.69
CA LEU A 126 24.98 16.30 3.69
C LEU A 126 26.32 15.63 3.99
N GLU A 127 26.41 14.99 5.15
CA GLU A 127 27.53 14.14 5.52
C GLU A 127 27.43 12.79 4.81
N LYS A 128 28.57 12.15 4.51
CA LYS A 128 28.56 10.84 3.85
C LYS A 128 27.83 9.79 4.68
N GLY A 129 26.88 9.09 4.06
CA GLY A 129 26.10 8.03 4.71
C GLY A 129 24.60 8.14 4.50
N LEU A 130 23.85 7.29 5.20
CA LEU A 130 22.39 7.25 5.16
C LEU A 130 21.83 8.11 6.29
N HIS A 131 21.06 9.12 5.93
CA HIS A 131 20.40 10.04 6.85
C HIS A 131 18.90 9.96 6.71
N ARG A 132 18.20 9.97 7.83
CA ARG A 132 16.74 9.95 7.85
C ARG A 132 16.19 11.37 7.80
N ILE A 133 15.39 11.65 6.78
CA ILE A 133 14.70 12.95 6.61
C ILE A 133 13.51 13.01 7.58
N GLY A 134 12.68 11.97 7.60
CA GLY A 134 11.53 11.92 8.49
C GLY A 134 10.52 10.84 8.13
N LYS A 135 9.49 10.70 8.96
CA LYS A 135 8.32 9.86 8.67
C LYS A 135 7.12 10.75 8.35
N VAL A 136 6.47 10.48 7.23
CA VAL A 136 5.26 11.16 6.78
C VAL A 136 4.11 10.76 7.69
N ILE A 137 3.49 11.75 8.32
CA ILE A 137 2.32 11.60 9.16
C ILE A 137 1.21 12.50 8.65
N TYR A 138 -0.02 12.05 8.77
CA TYR A 138 -1.16 12.89 8.47
C TYR A 138 -1.30 13.99 9.51
N ALA A 139 -1.51 15.22 9.05
CA ALA A 139 -1.75 16.38 9.89
C ALA A 139 -3.21 16.38 10.36
N THR A 140 -3.59 15.42 11.21
CA THR A 140 -4.87 15.54 11.91
C THR A 140 -4.81 16.79 12.79
N ASP A 141 -5.70 17.75 12.52
CA ASP A 141 -5.90 18.93 13.36
C ASP A 141 -6.17 18.45 14.80
N ARG A 142 -5.16 18.49 15.67
CA ARG A 142 -5.35 18.26 17.10
C ARG A 142 -6.00 19.51 17.68
N LYS A 143 -7.31 19.65 17.48
CA LYS A 143 -8.15 20.32 18.47
C LYS A 143 -8.39 19.35 19.62
N LYS A 144 -7.58 19.46 20.66
CA LYS A 144 -7.97 19.07 22.01
C LYS A 144 -7.29 19.94 23.04
#